data_AF-A0A3D0NU90-F1
#
_entry.id   AF-A0A3D0NU90-F1
#
_cell.length_a   1.000
_cell.length_b   1.000
_cell.length_c   1.000
_cell.angle_alpha   90.00
_cell.angle_beta   90.00
_cell.angle_gamma   90.00
#
_symmetry.space_group_name_H-M   'P 1'
#
loop_
_entity.id
_entity.type
_entity.pdbx_description
1 polymer ?
#
loop_
_entity_poly.entity_id
_entity_poly.type
_entity_poly.pdbx_seq_one_letter_code
_entity_poly.pdbx_strand_id
1 'polypeptide(L)'
;VNSVQRDYMAGEVSKDLTKRILLPNDIVEAHEAGIIHFHDSDYFAQHMHNCDLVNLEDMLQNGTVISETLIEKPHSFSTACNIATQIIAQVASNQYGGQSISLTHLAPFVQISREKIKREFTAELEEMGCTIPEEKVDAIVEERLRKEITKGVQTIQYQVVTLLTTNGQAPFVTVFMYLNEARDENEKRDLAMIIEETLRQRYIGVKNEEGVWVTPAFPKLIYVLEEDNITPEGKYWYLTELAAKCTAKRMVPDYISEKVMLKNKVDKNG
;
A
#
# COMPACT_ATOMS: atom_id res chain seq x y z
N VAL A 1 1.90 -24.61 2.38
CA VAL A 1 1.44 -25.83 3.09
C VAL A 1 2.04 -25.93 4.49
N ASN A 2 3.37 -25.95 4.65
CA ASN A 2 3.99 -26.08 5.98
C ASN A 2 3.74 -24.89 6.92
N SER A 3 3.78 -23.64 6.43
CA SER A 3 3.53 -22.45 7.25
C SER A 3 2.11 -22.44 7.83
N VAL A 4 1.11 -22.77 6.99
CA VAL A 4 -0.29 -22.88 7.39
C VAL A 4 -0.48 -23.97 8.47
N GLN A 5 0.18 -25.13 8.33
CA GLN A 5 0.10 -26.18 9.36
C GLN A 5 0.72 -25.74 10.70
N ARG A 6 1.86 -25.02 10.65
CA ARG A 6 2.49 -24.46 11.86
C ARG A 6 1.59 -23.43 12.52
N ASP A 7 0.95 -22.58 11.73
CA ASP A 7 0.00 -21.57 12.19
C ASP A 7 -1.18 -22.21 12.93
N TYR A 8 -1.81 -23.23 12.35
CA TYR A 8 -2.89 -23.97 13.02
C TYR A 8 -2.45 -24.59 14.36
N MET A 9 -1.26 -25.18 14.42
CA MET A 9 -0.74 -25.74 15.66
C MET A 9 -0.56 -24.66 16.74
N ALA A 10 0.02 -23.51 16.39
CA ALA A 10 0.18 -22.38 17.31
C ALA A 10 -1.19 -21.79 17.71
N GLY A 11 -2.11 -21.66 16.77
CA GLY A 11 -3.45 -21.13 16.98
C GLY A 11 -4.29 -21.96 17.94
N GLU A 12 -4.25 -23.30 17.83
CA GLU A 12 -4.97 -24.16 18.78
C GLU A 12 -4.39 -24.09 20.20
N VAL A 13 -3.06 -23.99 20.33
CA VAL A 13 -2.41 -23.75 21.63
C VAL A 13 -2.81 -22.39 22.20
N SER A 14 -2.84 -21.36 21.36
CA SER A 14 -3.25 -20.01 21.75
C SER A 14 -4.72 -19.97 22.18
N LYS A 15 -5.65 -20.60 21.45
CA LYS A 15 -7.05 -20.72 21.84
C LYS A 15 -7.21 -21.40 23.21
N ASP A 16 -6.50 -22.50 23.44
CA ASP A 16 -6.53 -23.21 24.72
C ASP A 16 -6.02 -22.33 25.87
N LEU A 17 -4.89 -21.62 25.69
CA LEU A 17 -4.38 -20.67 26.68
C LEU A 17 -5.35 -19.50 26.91
N THR A 18 -5.93 -18.96 25.83
CA THR A 18 -6.91 -17.88 25.86
C THR A 18 -8.11 -18.24 26.72
N LYS A 19 -8.66 -19.44 26.53
CA LYS A 19 -9.82 -19.93 27.29
C LYS A 19 -9.48 -20.26 28.75
N ARG A 20 -8.34 -20.89 29.02
CA ARG A 20 -8.03 -21.40 30.37
C ARG A 20 -7.40 -20.37 31.30
N ILE A 21 -6.70 -19.37 30.76
CA ILE A 21 -5.81 -18.52 31.54
C ILE A 21 -5.99 -17.02 31.23
N LEU A 22 -6.21 -16.64 29.97
CA LEU A 22 -6.13 -15.22 29.58
C LEU A 22 -7.47 -14.48 29.70
N LEU A 23 -8.60 -15.12 29.39
CA LEU A 23 -9.91 -14.50 29.45
C LEU A 23 -10.66 -14.84 30.76
N PRO A 24 -11.46 -13.90 31.28
CA PRO A 24 -12.44 -14.20 32.32
C PRO A 24 -13.44 -15.27 31.88
N ASN A 25 -13.84 -16.14 32.81
CA ASN A 25 -14.73 -17.28 32.51
C ASN A 25 -16.09 -16.86 31.94
N ASP A 26 -16.67 -15.75 32.41
CA ASP A 26 -17.94 -15.23 31.91
C ASP A 26 -17.87 -14.80 30.44
N ILE A 27 -16.73 -14.24 30.01
CA ILE A 27 -16.47 -13.93 28.59
C ILE A 27 -16.33 -15.21 27.77
N VAL A 28 -15.63 -16.22 28.29
CA VAL A 28 -15.46 -17.52 27.61
C VAL A 28 -16.81 -18.22 27.44
N GLU A 29 -17.62 -18.30 28.50
CA GLU A 29 -18.95 -18.90 28.45
C GLU A 29 -19.88 -18.17 27.46
N ALA A 30 -19.85 -16.84 27.45
CA ALA A 30 -20.62 -16.04 26.51
C ALA A 30 -20.18 -16.25 25.05
N HIS A 31 -18.89 -16.45 24.80
CA HIS A 31 -18.35 -16.78 23.48
C HIS A 31 -18.79 -18.18 23.01
N GLU A 32 -18.66 -19.19 23.86
CA GLU A 32 -19.06 -20.58 23.55
C GLU A 32 -20.58 -20.71 23.37
N ALA A 33 -21.37 -19.92 24.10
CA ALA A 33 -22.82 -19.84 23.93
C ALA A 33 -23.24 -19.02 22.69
N GLY A 34 -22.30 -18.38 21.99
CA GLY A 34 -22.58 -17.54 20.83
C GLY A 34 -23.29 -16.21 21.15
N ILE A 35 -23.25 -15.76 22.41
CA ILE A 35 -23.82 -14.49 22.84
C ILE A 35 -22.92 -13.33 22.39
N ILE A 36 -21.61 -13.54 22.46
CA ILE A 36 -20.59 -12.63 21.93
C ILE A 36 -19.62 -13.42 21.04
N HIS A 37 -18.79 -12.70 20.28
CA HIS A 37 -17.68 -13.30 19.55
C HIS A 37 -16.39 -12.58 19.90
N PHE A 38 -15.49 -13.27 20.61
CA PHE A 38 -14.13 -12.79 20.81
C PHE A 38 -13.31 -13.15 19.57
N HIS A 39 -12.96 -12.13 18.79
CA HIS A 39 -12.18 -12.30 17.57
C HIS A 39 -10.73 -12.71 17.88
N ASP A 40 -10.11 -13.45 16.96
CA ASP A 40 -8.66 -13.72 16.92
C ASP A 40 -8.07 -14.37 18.19
N SER A 41 -8.88 -15.20 18.88
CA SER A 41 -8.47 -15.97 20.07
C SER A 41 -7.27 -16.90 19.84
N ASP A 42 -6.99 -17.26 18.59
CA ASP A 42 -5.82 -17.99 18.11
C ASP A 42 -4.53 -17.17 18.05
N TYR A 43 -4.60 -15.85 18.17
CA TYR A 43 -3.42 -14.97 18.22
C TYR A 43 -3.27 -14.23 19.56
N PHE A 44 -4.30 -14.26 20.40
CA PHE A 44 -4.35 -13.46 21.64
C PHE A 44 -3.22 -13.77 22.64
N ALA A 45 -2.75 -15.02 22.71
CA ALA A 45 -1.64 -15.40 23.60
C ALA A 45 -0.30 -14.75 23.23
N GLN A 46 -0.15 -14.22 22.01
CA GLN A 46 1.08 -13.56 21.54
C GLN A 46 1.11 -12.06 21.83
N HIS A 47 0.02 -11.49 22.40
CA HIS A 47 -0.11 -10.06 22.67
C HIS A 47 0.08 -9.15 21.44
N MET A 48 -0.26 -9.66 20.26
CA MET A 48 -0.30 -8.87 19.03
C MET A 48 -1.51 -7.92 19.02
N HIS A 49 -1.45 -6.86 18.22
CA HIS A 49 -2.61 -6.01 17.94
C HIS A 49 -3.33 -6.46 16.66
N ASN A 50 -4.50 -5.86 16.43
CA ASN A 50 -5.34 -6.16 15.27
C ASN A 50 -4.83 -5.47 14.00
N CYS A 51 -5.36 -4.28 13.72
CA CYS A 51 -5.08 -3.53 12.51
C CYS A 51 -4.35 -2.22 12.83
N ASP A 52 -3.65 -1.67 11.84
CA ASP A 52 -3.02 -0.37 11.94
C ASP A 52 -3.04 0.41 10.60
N LEU A 53 -2.69 1.70 10.72
CA LEU A 53 -2.27 2.54 9.61
C LEU A 53 -0.75 2.61 9.68
N VAL A 54 -0.07 1.99 8.73
CA VAL A 54 1.40 1.94 8.73
C VAL A 54 1.92 3.32 8.41
N ASN A 55 2.73 3.87 9.32
CA ASN A 55 3.40 5.15 9.12
C ASN A 55 4.62 5.00 8.18
N LEU A 56 4.34 4.64 6.91
CA LEU A 56 5.38 4.52 5.89
C LEU A 56 6.13 5.84 5.68
N GLU A 57 5.48 6.98 5.89
CA GLU A 57 6.14 8.28 5.78
C GLU A 57 7.34 8.36 6.71
N ASP A 58 7.15 8.15 8.01
CA ASP A 58 8.24 8.18 8.98
C ASP A 58 9.31 7.13 8.66
N MET A 59 8.90 5.89 8.42
CA MET A 59 9.82 4.77 8.14
C MET A 59 10.67 4.97 6.88
N LEU A 60 10.12 5.63 5.85
CA LEU A 60 10.83 5.89 4.59
C LEU A 60 11.63 7.19 4.65
N GLN A 61 11.18 8.22 5.38
CA GLN A 61 11.90 9.49 5.46
C GLN A 61 13.05 9.46 6.46
N ASN A 62 12.89 8.78 7.60
CA ASN A 62 13.85 8.74 8.69
C ASN A 62 14.67 7.44 8.73
N GLY A 63 14.33 6.48 7.88
CA GLY A 63 14.87 5.13 7.91
C GLY A 63 14.16 4.24 8.94
N THR A 64 14.41 2.94 8.85
CA THR A 64 13.80 1.94 9.74
C THR A 64 14.73 0.75 9.92
N VAL A 65 14.48 -0.11 10.89
CA VAL A 65 15.20 -1.38 11.05
C VAL A 65 14.28 -2.52 10.65
N ILE A 66 14.73 -3.36 9.71
CA ILE A 66 14.05 -4.58 9.29
C ILE A 66 14.99 -5.75 9.53
N SER A 67 14.59 -6.70 10.39
CA SER A 67 15.40 -7.90 10.70
C SER A 67 16.85 -7.55 11.08
N GLU A 68 17.01 -6.66 12.05
CA GLU A 68 18.31 -6.16 12.55
C GLU A 68 19.14 -5.36 11.53
N THR A 69 18.59 -5.11 10.34
CA THR A 69 19.25 -4.34 9.27
C THR A 69 18.69 -2.92 9.22
N LEU A 70 19.57 -1.93 9.38
CA LEU A 70 19.22 -0.53 9.18
C LEU A 70 18.97 -0.28 7.69
N ILE A 71 17.78 0.23 7.40
CA ILE A 71 17.35 0.70 6.09
C ILE A 71 17.34 2.22 6.13
N GLU A 72 18.21 2.83 5.33
CA GLU A 72 18.26 4.28 5.17
C GLU A 72 17.17 4.78 4.22
N LYS A 73 16.97 6.11 4.19
CA LYS A 73 16.03 6.77 3.29
C LYS A 73 16.28 6.35 1.82
N PRO A 74 15.26 5.88 1.08
CA PRO A 74 15.42 5.54 -0.32
C PRO A 74 15.75 6.76 -1.19
N HIS A 75 16.63 6.56 -2.17
CA HIS A 75 17.04 7.59 -3.13
C HIS A 75 16.42 7.41 -4.53
N SER A 76 15.31 6.67 -4.61
CA SER A 76 14.47 6.60 -5.80
C SER A 76 13.09 6.02 -5.44
N PHE A 77 12.08 6.30 -6.28
CA PHE A 77 10.73 5.77 -6.15
C PHE A 77 10.70 4.24 -6.17
N SER A 78 11.40 3.61 -7.10
CA SER A 78 11.45 2.14 -7.20
C SER A 78 12.03 1.50 -5.93
N THR A 79 13.10 2.08 -5.38
CA THR A 79 13.66 1.61 -4.11
C THR A 79 12.70 1.82 -2.95
N ALA A 80 11.99 2.95 -2.89
CA ALA A 80 10.96 3.20 -1.88
C ALA A 80 9.83 2.16 -1.95
N CYS A 81 9.35 1.82 -3.14
CA CYS A 81 8.36 0.75 -3.34
C CYS A 81 8.85 -0.60 -2.81
N ASN A 82 10.11 -0.96 -3.08
CA ASN A 82 10.69 -2.22 -2.61
C ASN A 82 10.90 -2.27 -1.09
N ILE A 83 11.18 -1.13 -0.44
CA ILE A 83 11.25 -1.06 1.03
C ILE A 83 9.84 -1.11 1.62
N ALA A 84 8.87 -0.41 1.04
CA ALA A 84 7.49 -0.42 1.49
C ALA A 84 6.88 -1.83 1.49
N THR A 85 7.16 -2.66 0.49
CA THR A 85 6.70 -4.06 0.46
C THR A 85 7.34 -4.92 1.54
N GLN A 86 8.61 -4.68 1.86
CA GLN A 86 9.28 -5.36 2.99
C GLN A 86 8.63 -4.96 4.31
N ILE A 87 8.35 -3.67 4.51
CA ILE A 87 7.63 -3.17 5.69
C ILE A 87 6.26 -3.84 5.78
N ILE A 88 5.49 -3.89 4.69
CA ILE A 88 4.16 -4.53 4.65
C ILE A 88 4.24 -5.99 5.11
N ALA A 89 5.20 -6.75 4.59
CA ALA A 89 5.37 -8.15 4.98
C ALA A 89 5.73 -8.32 6.46
N GLN A 90 6.56 -7.42 7.01
CA GLN A 90 6.94 -7.46 8.43
C GLN A 90 5.78 -7.07 9.34
N VAL A 91 5.05 -6.00 9.02
CA VAL A 91 3.88 -5.58 9.81
C VAL A 91 2.82 -6.69 9.82
N ALA A 92 2.49 -7.27 8.66
CA ALA A 92 1.51 -8.36 8.59
C ALA A 92 1.95 -9.62 9.36
N SER A 93 3.25 -9.79 9.61
CA SER A 93 3.78 -10.92 10.38
C SER A 93 3.78 -10.68 11.90
N ASN A 94 3.50 -9.45 12.33
CA ASN A 94 3.53 -9.02 13.74
C ASN A 94 2.17 -8.47 14.22
N GLN A 95 1.11 -8.65 13.44
CA GLN A 95 -0.28 -8.40 13.81
C GLN A 95 -1.18 -9.47 13.19
N TYR A 96 -2.39 -9.67 13.72
CA TYR A 96 -3.35 -10.65 13.16
C TYR A 96 -4.41 -10.02 12.24
N GLY A 97 -4.48 -8.70 12.21
CA GLY A 97 -5.41 -7.95 11.37
C GLY A 97 -4.80 -7.42 10.07
N GLY A 98 -5.64 -6.65 9.37
CA GLY A 98 -5.23 -5.95 8.16
C GLY A 98 -4.41 -4.70 8.46
N GLN A 99 -3.58 -4.29 7.51
CA GLN A 99 -2.87 -3.02 7.56
C GLN A 99 -3.32 -2.11 6.41
N SER A 100 -3.13 -0.81 6.57
CA SER A 100 -3.32 0.14 5.46
C SER A 100 -2.09 1.01 5.27
N ILE A 101 -1.77 1.25 4.00
CA ILE A 101 -0.73 2.18 3.57
C ILE A 101 -1.34 3.29 2.72
N SER A 102 -0.77 4.49 2.80
CA SER A 102 -1.09 5.56 1.85
C SER A 102 -0.06 5.62 0.72
N LEU A 103 -0.53 5.79 -0.52
CA LEU A 103 0.36 6.09 -1.65
C LEU A 103 1.02 7.47 -1.53
N THR A 104 0.42 8.40 -0.77
CA THR A 104 0.99 9.71 -0.50
C THR A 104 2.37 9.60 0.14
N HIS A 105 2.57 8.60 1.01
CA HIS A 105 3.87 8.36 1.66
C HIS A 105 4.98 7.99 0.66
N LEU A 106 4.63 7.58 -0.58
CA LEU A 106 5.58 7.29 -1.65
C LEU A 106 5.79 8.48 -2.61
N ALA A 107 4.88 9.45 -2.63
CA ALA A 107 4.93 10.60 -3.54
C ALA A 107 6.22 11.43 -3.45
N PRO A 108 6.82 11.68 -2.25
CA PRO A 108 8.10 12.41 -2.15
C PRO A 108 9.24 11.77 -2.96
N PHE A 109 9.20 10.46 -3.17
CA PHE A 109 10.25 9.73 -3.88
C PHE A 109 10.16 9.88 -5.41
N VAL A 110 9.03 10.38 -5.94
CA VAL A 110 8.89 10.73 -7.35
C VAL A 110 9.79 11.91 -7.70
N GLN A 111 9.77 12.98 -6.91
CA GLN A 111 10.66 14.12 -7.10
C GLN A 111 12.13 13.73 -6.93
N ILE A 112 12.46 12.89 -5.94
CA ILE A 112 13.83 12.38 -5.75
C ILE A 112 14.29 11.61 -7.00
N SER A 113 13.43 10.76 -7.56
CA SER A 113 13.70 10.05 -8.81
C SER A 113 13.87 11.00 -9.99
N ARG A 114 12.99 12.00 -10.13
CA ARG A 114 13.04 13.00 -11.19
C ARG A 114 14.38 13.74 -11.21
N GLU A 115 14.84 14.22 -10.05
CA GLU A 115 16.12 14.90 -9.90
C GLU A 115 17.31 13.98 -10.18
N LYS A 116 17.27 12.75 -9.66
CA LYS A 116 18.30 11.74 -9.91
C LYS A 116 18.43 11.45 -11.41
N ILE A 117 17.31 11.17 -12.08
CA ILE A 117 17.27 10.88 -13.52
C ILE A 117 17.78 12.07 -14.33
N LYS A 118 17.38 13.30 -13.97
CA LYS A 118 17.86 14.52 -14.65
C LYS A 118 19.37 14.69 -14.52
N ARG A 119 19.93 14.48 -13.31
CA ARG A 119 21.37 14.53 -13.06
C ARG A 119 22.13 13.48 -13.87
N GLU A 120 21.66 12.24 -13.85
CA GLU A 120 22.29 11.13 -14.60
C GLU A 120 22.26 11.40 -16.11
N PHE A 121 21.11 11.83 -16.64
CA PHE A 121 20.98 12.13 -18.06
C PHE A 121 21.79 13.35 -18.49
N THR A 122 21.92 14.38 -17.64
CA THR A 122 22.77 15.54 -17.94
C THR A 122 24.24 15.14 -18.01
N ALA A 123 24.70 14.29 -17.09
CA ALA A 123 26.06 13.75 -17.13
C ALA A 123 26.31 12.89 -18.39
N GLU A 124 25.33 12.08 -18.82
CA GLU A 124 25.39 11.34 -20.09
C GLU A 124 25.57 12.29 -21.29
N LEU A 125 24.85 13.41 -21.33
CA LEU A 125 24.95 14.40 -22.41
C LEU A 125 26.32 15.10 -22.43
N GLU A 126 26.85 15.45 -21.26
CA GLU A 126 28.18 16.05 -21.11
C GLU A 126 29.28 15.11 -21.59
N GLU A 127 29.21 13.82 -21.24
CA GLU A 127 30.17 12.79 -21.69
C GLU A 127 30.12 12.60 -23.22
N MET A 128 28.93 12.70 -23.81
CA MET A 128 28.74 12.64 -25.27
C MET A 128 29.06 13.95 -26.00
N GLY A 129 29.35 15.04 -25.28
CA GLY A 129 29.55 16.37 -25.86
C GLY A 129 28.32 16.90 -26.60
N CYS A 130 27.12 16.46 -26.21
CA CYS A 130 25.86 16.83 -26.85
C CYS A 130 25.14 17.91 -26.02
N THR A 131 24.58 18.89 -26.72
CA THR A 131 23.69 19.88 -26.10
C THR A 131 22.33 19.78 -26.76
N ILE A 132 21.30 19.51 -25.96
CA ILE A 132 19.91 19.50 -26.41
C ILE A 132 19.12 20.57 -25.65
N PRO A 133 18.01 21.10 -26.22
CA PRO A 133 17.17 22.06 -25.51
C PRO A 133 16.63 21.49 -24.19
N GLU A 134 16.54 22.34 -23.16
CA GLU A 134 16.06 21.97 -21.82
C GLU A 134 14.68 21.29 -21.85
N GLU A 135 13.78 21.77 -22.72
CA GLU A 135 12.45 21.16 -22.90
C GLU A 135 12.53 19.68 -23.34
N LYS A 136 13.53 19.32 -24.16
CA LYS A 136 13.76 17.93 -24.54
C LYS A 136 14.38 17.12 -23.41
N VAL A 137 15.21 17.75 -22.56
CA VAL A 137 15.75 17.12 -21.35
C VAL A 137 14.61 16.74 -20.43
N ASP A 138 13.75 17.70 -20.09
CA ASP A 138 12.62 17.48 -19.18
C ASP A 138 11.64 16.43 -19.73
N ALA A 139 11.36 16.44 -21.03
CA ALA A 139 10.52 15.41 -21.65
C ALA A 139 11.10 13.99 -21.51
N ILE A 140 12.41 13.82 -21.72
CA ILE A 140 13.08 12.50 -21.57
C ILE A 140 13.12 12.08 -20.10
N VAL A 141 13.36 13.03 -19.18
CA VAL A 141 13.35 12.78 -17.74
C VAL A 141 11.98 12.29 -17.30
N GLU A 142 10.90 12.95 -17.72
CA GLU A 142 9.53 12.54 -17.41
C GLU A 142 9.17 11.16 -18.02
N GLU A 143 9.67 10.85 -19.21
CA GLU A 143 9.50 9.51 -19.81
C GLU A 143 10.22 8.42 -18.99
N ARG A 144 11.48 8.67 -18.61
CA ARG A 144 12.26 7.76 -17.76
C ARG A 144 11.62 7.62 -16.36
N LEU A 145 11.09 8.70 -15.80
CA LEU A 145 10.40 8.73 -14.51
C LEU A 145 9.13 7.86 -14.54
N ARG A 146 8.29 8.01 -15.57
CA ARG A 146 7.09 7.17 -15.75
C ARG A 146 7.45 5.68 -15.82
N LYS A 147 8.53 5.33 -16.53
CA LYS A 147 9.05 3.95 -16.57
C LYS A 147 9.49 3.45 -15.19
N GLU A 148 10.08 4.31 -14.35
CA GLU A 148 10.41 3.95 -12.97
C GLU A 148 9.16 3.74 -12.12
N ILE A 149 8.15 4.63 -12.24
CA ILE A 149 6.88 4.50 -11.51
C ILE A 149 6.17 3.20 -11.88
N THR A 150 6.09 2.86 -13.17
CA THR A 150 5.57 1.57 -13.63
C THR A 150 6.27 0.39 -12.95
N LYS A 151 7.60 0.41 -12.86
CA LYS A 151 8.36 -0.65 -12.20
C LYS A 151 8.06 -0.71 -10.69
N GLY A 152 8.07 0.42 -10.00
CA GLY A 152 7.82 0.49 -8.56
C GLY A 152 6.41 0.01 -8.17
N VAL A 153 5.39 0.48 -8.88
CA VAL A 153 4.00 0.02 -8.69
C VAL A 153 3.87 -1.47 -8.99
N GLN A 154 4.53 -1.96 -10.04
CA GLN A 154 4.55 -3.38 -10.37
C GLN A 154 5.20 -4.21 -9.26
N THR A 155 6.30 -3.73 -8.69
CA THR A 155 6.95 -4.37 -7.54
C THR A 155 5.97 -4.53 -6.38
N ILE A 156 5.22 -3.49 -6.02
CA ILE A 156 4.19 -3.58 -4.98
C ILE A 156 3.13 -4.62 -5.33
N GLN A 157 2.55 -4.55 -6.54
CA GLN A 157 1.49 -5.45 -6.96
C GLN A 157 1.91 -6.92 -6.89
N TYR A 158 3.10 -7.26 -7.41
CA TYR A 158 3.56 -8.64 -7.42
C TYR A 158 3.98 -9.11 -6.03
N GLN A 159 4.78 -8.32 -5.31
CA GLN A 159 5.30 -8.76 -4.01
C GLN A 159 4.20 -8.91 -2.95
N VAL A 160 3.18 -8.04 -2.93
CA VAL A 160 2.04 -8.19 -2.01
C VAL A 160 1.27 -9.50 -2.24
N VAL A 161 1.28 -10.03 -3.47
CA VAL A 161 0.58 -11.27 -3.81
C VAL A 161 1.48 -12.51 -3.66
N THR A 162 2.79 -12.37 -3.84
CA THR A 162 3.74 -13.50 -3.82
C THR A 162 4.49 -13.68 -2.52
N LEU A 163 4.55 -12.66 -1.64
CA LEU A 163 5.11 -12.79 -0.31
C LEU A 163 4.14 -13.51 0.62
N LEU A 164 4.70 -14.36 1.48
CA LEU A 164 3.95 -15.03 2.54
C LEU A 164 4.35 -14.44 3.88
N THR A 165 3.34 -14.23 4.73
CA THR A 165 3.52 -13.84 6.12
C THR A 165 3.78 -15.07 7.00
N THR A 166 3.96 -14.88 8.31
CA THR A 166 4.19 -15.97 9.27
C THR A 166 3.10 -17.03 9.27
N ASN A 167 1.84 -16.65 9.03
CA ASN A 167 0.71 -17.58 8.94
C ASN A 167 0.61 -18.32 7.59
N GLY A 168 1.49 -18.00 6.63
CA GLY A 168 1.51 -18.63 5.31
C GLY A 168 0.48 -18.10 4.32
N GLN A 169 -0.11 -16.93 4.57
CA GLN A 169 -1.00 -16.22 3.67
C GLN A 169 -0.33 -14.96 3.11
N ALA A 170 -0.86 -14.46 1.98
CA ALA A 170 -0.49 -13.15 1.48
C ALA A 170 -0.91 -12.07 2.48
N PRO A 171 -0.11 -10.99 2.66
CA PRO A 171 -0.44 -9.92 3.60
C PRO A 171 -1.78 -9.27 3.27
N PHE A 172 -2.65 -9.15 4.29
CA PHE A 172 -3.87 -8.36 4.18
C PHE A 172 -3.51 -6.88 4.24
N VAL A 173 -3.37 -6.27 3.07
CA VAL A 173 -3.06 -4.84 2.92
C VAL A 173 -4.12 -4.09 2.11
N THR A 174 -4.42 -2.88 2.56
CA THR A 174 -5.21 -1.89 1.83
C THR A 174 -4.30 -0.75 1.38
N VAL A 175 -4.42 -0.36 0.11
CA VAL A 175 -3.74 0.81 -0.46
C VAL A 175 -4.74 1.95 -0.56
N PHE A 176 -4.43 3.02 0.15
CA PHE A 176 -5.24 4.23 0.22
C PHE A 176 -4.76 5.25 -0.84
N MET A 177 -5.70 5.76 -1.63
CA MET A 177 -5.47 6.70 -2.72
C MET A 177 -6.29 7.96 -2.49
N TYR A 178 -5.66 8.97 -1.88
CA TYR A 178 -6.31 10.21 -1.45
C TYR A 178 -5.47 11.42 -1.84
N LEU A 179 -5.91 12.21 -2.83
CA LEU A 179 -5.06 13.25 -3.40
C LEU A 179 -4.88 14.43 -2.43
N ASN A 180 -5.90 14.76 -1.63
CA ASN A 180 -5.83 15.81 -0.61
C ASN A 180 -5.01 15.46 0.65
N GLU A 181 -4.37 14.29 0.69
CA GLU A 181 -3.35 14.00 1.70
C GLU A 181 -1.97 14.59 1.32
N ALA A 182 -1.75 14.87 0.03
CA ALA A 182 -0.54 15.52 -0.43
C ALA A 182 -0.40 16.91 0.19
N ARG A 183 0.83 17.31 0.51
CA ARG A 183 1.14 18.55 1.23
C ARG A 183 1.06 19.78 0.34
N ASP A 184 1.30 19.61 -0.96
CA ASP A 184 1.25 20.67 -1.95
C ASP A 184 0.80 20.17 -3.34
N GLU A 185 0.60 21.12 -4.26
CA GLU A 185 0.13 20.84 -5.62
C GLU A 185 1.10 20.02 -6.48
N ASN A 186 2.41 20.05 -6.21
CA ASN A 186 3.39 19.25 -6.94
C ASN A 186 3.35 17.81 -6.46
N GLU A 187 3.36 17.60 -5.13
CA GLU A 187 3.18 16.28 -4.54
C GLU A 187 1.83 15.67 -4.94
N LYS A 188 0.76 16.47 -5.02
CA LYS A 188 -0.55 16.03 -5.50
C LYS A 188 -0.52 15.54 -6.96
N ARG A 189 0.27 16.19 -7.83
CA ARG A 189 0.47 15.74 -9.23
C ARG A 189 1.29 14.45 -9.29
N ASP A 190 2.32 14.32 -8.47
CA ASP A 190 3.14 13.12 -8.41
C ASP A 190 2.34 11.93 -7.87
N LEU A 191 1.54 12.15 -6.82
CA LEU A 191 0.59 11.18 -6.29
C LEU A 191 -0.45 10.75 -7.34
N ALA A 192 -1.01 11.69 -8.10
CA ALA A 192 -1.93 11.37 -9.20
C ALA A 192 -1.29 10.45 -10.24
N MET A 193 0.00 10.62 -10.54
CA MET A 193 0.75 9.75 -11.44
C MET A 193 0.87 8.31 -10.89
N ILE A 194 1.15 8.18 -9.58
CA ILE A 194 1.22 6.87 -8.90
C ILE A 194 -0.17 6.19 -8.89
N ILE A 195 -1.23 6.94 -8.58
CA ILE A 195 -2.62 6.44 -8.58
C ILE A 195 -3.01 5.97 -9.99
N GLU A 196 -2.72 6.76 -11.03
CA GLU A 196 -3.00 6.37 -12.41
C GLU A 196 -2.35 5.03 -12.74
N GLU A 197 -1.07 4.88 -12.43
CA GLU A 197 -0.32 3.65 -12.72
C GLU A 197 -0.84 2.45 -11.90
N THR A 198 -1.18 2.68 -10.63
CA THR A 198 -1.77 1.65 -9.75
C THR A 198 -3.09 1.12 -10.32
N LEU A 199 -3.97 2.02 -10.77
CA LEU A 199 -5.24 1.65 -11.38
C LEU A 199 -5.04 0.97 -12.75
N ARG A 200 -4.09 1.44 -13.58
CA ARG A 200 -3.76 0.82 -14.88
C ARG A 200 -3.31 -0.63 -14.70
N GLN A 201 -2.38 -0.88 -13.77
CA GLN A 201 -1.88 -2.23 -13.52
C GLN A 201 -2.95 -3.13 -12.90
N ARG A 202 -3.75 -2.60 -11.97
CA ARG A 202 -4.88 -3.37 -11.41
C ARG A 202 -5.89 -3.75 -12.49
N TYR A 203 -6.24 -2.82 -13.39
CA TYR A 203 -7.15 -3.09 -14.50
C TYR A 203 -6.65 -4.23 -15.40
N ILE A 204 -5.33 -4.27 -15.67
CA ILE A 204 -4.68 -5.37 -16.39
C ILE A 204 -4.78 -6.67 -15.58
N GLY A 205 -4.55 -6.62 -14.26
CA GLY A 205 -4.58 -7.77 -13.35
C GLY A 205 -3.23 -8.47 -13.26
N VAL A 206 -3.24 -9.72 -12.77
CA VAL A 206 -2.06 -10.60 -12.71
C VAL A 206 -2.33 -11.88 -13.49
N LYS A 207 -1.29 -12.55 -13.97
CA LYS A 207 -1.44 -13.86 -14.58
C LYS A 207 -1.43 -14.96 -13.52
N ASN A 208 -2.36 -15.90 -13.59
CA ASN A 208 -2.28 -17.14 -12.81
C ASN A 208 -1.25 -18.10 -13.42
N GLU A 209 -1.09 -19.29 -12.83
CA GLU A 209 -0.13 -20.32 -13.30
C GLU A 209 -0.37 -20.77 -14.75
N GLU A 210 -1.61 -20.68 -15.23
CA GLU A 210 -2.00 -20.98 -16.62
C GLU A 210 -1.79 -19.79 -17.57
N GLY A 211 -1.28 -18.67 -17.08
CA GLY A 211 -1.04 -17.46 -17.87
C GLY A 211 -2.27 -16.59 -18.14
N VAL A 212 -3.40 -16.87 -17.49
CA VAL A 212 -4.68 -16.17 -17.63
C VAL A 212 -4.74 -14.95 -16.71
N TRP A 213 -5.22 -13.82 -17.24
CA TRP A 213 -5.36 -12.56 -16.48
C TRP A 213 -6.49 -12.61 -15.46
N VAL A 214 -6.15 -12.83 -14.20
CA VAL A 214 -7.07 -12.90 -13.06
C VAL A 214 -7.06 -11.62 -12.23
N THR A 215 -8.11 -11.47 -11.43
CA THR A 215 -8.24 -10.37 -10.47
C THR A 215 -7.50 -10.77 -9.19
N PRO A 216 -6.44 -10.05 -8.78
CA PRO A 216 -5.78 -10.34 -7.52
C PRO A 216 -6.68 -9.95 -6.35
N ALA A 217 -6.70 -10.77 -5.30
CA ALA A 217 -7.48 -10.50 -4.08
C ALA A 217 -6.91 -9.30 -3.29
N PHE A 218 -5.59 -9.16 -3.27
CA PHE A 218 -4.86 -8.08 -2.59
C PHE A 218 -3.90 -7.35 -3.53
N PRO A 219 -3.50 -6.11 -3.18
CA PRO A 219 -4.04 -5.29 -2.10
C PRO A 219 -5.51 -4.91 -2.35
N LYS A 220 -6.28 -4.59 -1.29
CA LYS A 220 -7.51 -3.79 -1.48
C LYS A 220 -7.10 -2.40 -1.95
N LEU A 221 -7.91 -1.77 -2.79
CA LEU A 221 -7.67 -0.40 -3.24
C LEU A 221 -8.84 0.47 -2.77
N ILE A 222 -8.55 1.57 -2.09
CA ILE A 222 -9.56 2.56 -1.70
C ILE A 222 -9.22 3.86 -2.40
N TYR A 223 -10.16 4.35 -3.20
CA TYR A 223 -10.09 5.62 -3.91
C TYR A 223 -10.99 6.65 -3.25
N VAL A 224 -10.43 7.80 -2.87
CA VAL A 224 -11.20 8.85 -2.22
C VAL A 224 -11.78 9.80 -3.26
N LEU A 225 -13.10 10.05 -3.16
CA LEU A 225 -13.84 11.03 -3.93
C LEU A 225 -13.81 12.37 -3.19
N GLU A 226 -13.20 13.37 -3.83
CA GLU A 226 -12.94 14.73 -3.36
C GLU A 226 -13.31 15.74 -4.46
N GLU A 227 -13.36 17.03 -4.15
CA GLU A 227 -13.89 18.06 -5.08
C GLU A 227 -13.21 18.05 -6.47
N ASP A 228 -11.92 17.75 -6.51
CA ASP A 228 -11.13 17.79 -7.75
C ASP A 228 -11.35 16.59 -8.70
N ASN A 229 -12.05 15.55 -8.25
CA ASN A 229 -12.18 14.29 -8.99
C ASN A 229 -13.61 13.76 -9.14
N ILE A 230 -14.64 14.54 -8.78
CA ILE A 230 -16.05 14.10 -8.84
C ILE A 230 -16.87 14.71 -9.99
N THR A 231 -16.33 15.68 -10.73
CA THR A 231 -17.01 16.30 -11.89
C THR A 231 -16.16 16.17 -13.16
N PRO A 232 -16.77 16.11 -14.36
CA PRO A 232 -16.04 16.07 -15.64
C PRO A 232 -15.02 17.20 -15.85
N GLU A 233 -15.26 18.37 -15.26
CA GLU A 233 -14.38 19.54 -15.31
C GLU A 233 -13.26 19.49 -14.27
N GLY A 234 -13.32 18.54 -13.33
CA GLY A 234 -12.34 18.37 -12.26
C GLY A 234 -10.98 17.93 -12.80
N LYS A 235 -9.91 18.51 -12.24
CA LYS A 235 -8.51 18.29 -12.66
C LYS A 235 -8.13 16.80 -12.70
N TYR A 236 -8.67 16.01 -11.78
CA TYR A 236 -8.36 14.59 -11.63
C TYR A 236 -9.53 13.67 -11.99
N TRP A 237 -10.56 14.17 -12.69
CA TRP A 237 -11.71 13.37 -13.15
C TRP A 237 -11.32 12.12 -13.94
N TYR A 238 -10.25 12.22 -14.75
CA TYR A 238 -9.76 11.10 -15.54
C TYR A 238 -9.33 9.90 -14.67
N LEU A 239 -8.88 10.14 -13.43
CA LEU A 239 -8.58 9.08 -12.46
C LEU A 239 -9.86 8.39 -11.98
N THR A 240 -10.94 9.14 -11.79
CA THR A 240 -12.25 8.61 -11.41
C THR A 240 -12.86 7.77 -12.53
N GLU A 241 -12.72 8.20 -13.79
CA GLU A 241 -13.11 7.37 -14.94
C GLU A 241 -12.30 6.08 -15.03
N LEU A 242 -10.98 6.16 -14.76
CA LEU A 242 -10.10 5.00 -14.75
C LEU A 242 -10.44 4.05 -13.58
N ALA A 243 -10.70 4.60 -12.39
CA ALA A 243 -11.15 3.86 -11.22
C ALA A 243 -12.45 3.12 -11.52
N ALA A 244 -13.45 3.79 -12.12
CA ALA A 244 -14.72 3.16 -12.49
C ALA A 244 -14.54 2.01 -13.50
N LYS A 245 -13.68 2.19 -14.52
CA LYS A 245 -13.31 1.12 -15.47
C LYS A 245 -12.62 -0.05 -14.76
N CYS A 246 -11.76 0.24 -13.79
CA CYS A 246 -11.10 -0.75 -12.96
C CYS A 246 -12.13 -1.52 -12.12
N THR A 247 -13.05 -0.84 -11.42
CA THR A 247 -14.11 -1.48 -10.62
C THR A 247 -14.98 -2.38 -11.47
N ALA A 248 -15.40 -1.93 -12.66
CA ALA A 248 -16.24 -2.71 -13.57
C ALA A 248 -15.58 -4.03 -14.02
N LYS A 249 -14.25 -4.09 -14.08
CA LYS A 249 -13.50 -5.28 -14.53
C LYS A 249 -12.95 -6.13 -13.39
N ARG A 250 -12.62 -5.51 -12.26
CA ARG A 250 -11.79 -6.09 -11.18
C ARG A 250 -12.41 -5.95 -9.78
N MET A 251 -13.63 -5.40 -9.67
CA MET A 251 -14.35 -5.14 -8.41
C MET A 251 -13.66 -4.15 -7.45
N VAL A 252 -12.57 -3.51 -7.85
CA VAL A 252 -11.80 -2.52 -7.08
C VAL A 252 -11.40 -1.35 -7.99
N PRO A 253 -11.16 -0.13 -7.48
CA PRO A 253 -11.19 0.24 -6.06
C PRO A 253 -12.60 0.33 -5.47
N ASP A 254 -12.64 0.26 -4.14
CA ASP A 254 -13.75 0.75 -3.32
C ASP A 254 -13.64 2.28 -3.17
N TYR A 255 -14.76 2.95 -2.88
CA TYR A 255 -14.83 4.41 -2.86
C TYR A 255 -15.16 4.96 -1.47
N ILE A 256 -14.48 6.03 -1.06
CA ILE A 256 -14.80 6.80 0.15
C ILE A 256 -15.10 8.24 -0.23
N SER A 257 -16.14 8.84 0.36
CA SER A 257 -16.42 10.27 0.19
C SER A 257 -15.68 11.09 1.25
N GLU A 258 -14.72 11.92 0.82
CA GLU A 258 -13.99 12.85 1.69
C GLU A 258 -14.96 13.77 2.45
N LYS A 259 -15.92 14.36 1.73
CA LYS A 259 -16.96 15.24 2.29
C LYS A 259 -17.71 14.58 3.45
N VAL A 260 -18.10 13.31 3.30
CA VAL A 260 -18.82 12.58 4.35
C VAL A 260 -17.89 12.24 5.52
N MET A 261 -16.66 11.82 5.23
CA MET A 261 -15.66 11.52 6.28
C MET A 261 -15.34 12.76 7.13
N LEU A 262 -15.12 13.92 6.50
CA LEU A 262 -14.88 15.17 7.22
C LEU A 262 -16.08 15.59 8.06
N LYS A 263 -17.31 15.44 7.54
CA LYS A 263 -18.54 15.74 8.30
C LYS A 263 -18.70 14.85 9.53
N ASN A 264 -18.28 13.59 9.43
CA ASN A 264 -18.40 12.60 10.50
C ASN A 264 -17.18 12.58 11.44
N LYS A 265 -16.12 13.32 11.12
CA LYS A 265 -14.92 13.40 11.95
C LYS A 265 -15.29 14.10 13.26
N VAL A 266 -15.15 13.38 14.37
CA VAL A 266 -15.22 13.96 15.71
C VAL A 266 -13.83 14.58 16.02
N ASP A 267 -13.79 15.74 16.65
CA ASP A 267 -12.57 16.38 17.17
C ASP A 267 -12.84 16.91 18.59
N LYS A 268 -11.88 17.39 19.39
CA LYS A 268 -10.43 17.16 19.44
C LYS A 268 -10.21 16.16 20.59
N ASN A 269 -9.59 15.01 20.32
CA ASN A 269 -9.35 13.85 21.22
C ASN A 269 -10.50 12.85 21.39
N GLY A 270 -11.55 12.94 20.58
CA GLY A 270 -12.50 11.86 20.33
C GLY A 270 -12.83 11.89 18.85
#